data_AF-A0A353A245-F1
#
_entry.id   AF-A0A353A245-F1
#
_cell.length_a   1.000
_cell.length_b   1.000
_cell.length_c   1.000
_cell.angle_alpha   90.00
_cell.angle_beta   90.00
_cell.angle_gamma   90.00
#
_symmetry.space_group_name_H-M   'P 1'
#
loop_
_entity.id
_entity.type
_entity.pdbx_description
1 polymer ?
#
loop_
_entity_poly.entity_id
_entity_poly.type
_entity_poly.pdbx_seq_one_letter_code
_entity_poly.pdbx_strand_id
1 'polypeptide(L)'
;MKLDVLTAISPVDGRYREKTEPLAAYFSEYALIRYRVRVEVEYFIALCEMPLPQLESFPHALFPRLRAIYRDFSEHDAARVKSIEQVTNHDVKAVEYFIKEQFDSIGGLDAFKEFIHFGLTSQDINNTSVPLSIKEALSEVYYPLLEELISQLEQYAEAWKDVPMLA
;
A
#
# COMPACT_ATOMS: atom_id res chain seq x y z
N MET A 1 -1.11 -27.98 0.45
CA MET A 1 0.27 -27.69 0.89
C MET A 1 0.29 -26.23 1.35
N LYS A 2 0.90 -25.88 2.49
CA LYS A 2 1.11 -24.46 2.86
C LYS A 2 2.26 -23.92 2.01
N LEU A 3 2.20 -22.64 1.63
CA LEU A 3 3.27 -21.98 0.90
C LEU A 3 4.54 -21.94 1.76
N ASP A 4 5.65 -22.37 1.18
CA ASP A 4 7.00 -22.38 1.73
C ASP A 4 7.99 -21.98 0.63
N VAL A 5 9.16 -21.43 1.00
CA VAL A 5 10.21 -20.99 0.08
C VAL A 5 10.61 -22.08 -0.92
N LEU A 6 10.65 -23.36 -0.51
CA LEU A 6 11.00 -24.49 -1.39
C LEU A 6 9.87 -24.93 -2.31
N THR A 7 8.63 -24.53 -2.00
CA THR A 7 7.42 -24.89 -2.76
C THR A 7 6.90 -23.73 -3.62
N ALA A 8 7.50 -22.55 -3.52
CA ALA A 8 7.14 -21.38 -4.30
C ALA A 8 7.39 -21.62 -5.80
N ILE A 9 6.42 -21.25 -6.64
CA ILE A 9 6.54 -21.37 -8.10
C ILE A 9 7.53 -20.33 -8.63
N SER A 10 7.40 -19.08 -8.16
CA SER A 10 8.30 -17.99 -8.55
C SER A 10 9.55 -18.01 -7.67
N PRO A 11 10.76 -17.89 -8.25
CA PRO A 11 11.98 -17.77 -7.46
C PRO A 11 12.05 -16.44 -6.69
N VAL A 12 11.27 -15.42 -7.08
CA VAL A 12 11.15 -14.15 -6.36
C VAL A 12 10.63 -14.38 -4.94
N ASP A 13 9.70 -15.29 -4.75
CA ASP A 13 9.15 -15.65 -3.43
C ASP A 13 9.79 -16.92 -2.83
N GLY A 14 10.68 -17.56 -3.59
CA GLY A 14 11.43 -18.75 -3.20
C GLY A 14 12.91 -18.47 -3.06
N ARG A 15 13.72 -19.01 -3.99
CA ARG A 15 15.20 -18.93 -3.98
C ARG A 15 15.76 -17.54 -3.67
N TYR A 16 15.13 -16.47 -4.14
CA TYR A 16 15.61 -15.09 -4.00
C TYR A 16 14.84 -14.29 -2.96
N ARG A 17 14.02 -14.94 -2.12
CA ARG A 17 13.17 -14.25 -1.15
C ARG A 17 13.96 -13.32 -0.23
N GLU A 18 15.13 -13.74 0.22
CA GLU A 18 16.03 -12.92 1.05
C GLU A 18 16.41 -11.59 0.37
N LYS A 19 16.47 -11.53 -0.97
CA LYS A 19 16.81 -10.33 -1.73
C LYS A 19 15.59 -9.48 -2.09
N THR A 20 14.39 -10.06 -2.08
CA THR A 20 13.15 -9.44 -2.57
C THR A 20 12.15 -9.16 -1.45
N GLU A 21 12.36 -9.69 -0.25
CA GLU A 21 11.47 -9.52 0.91
C GLU A 21 11.10 -8.06 1.20
N PRO A 22 12.01 -7.07 1.15
CA PRO A 22 11.65 -5.67 1.35
C PRO A 22 10.58 -5.16 0.37
N LEU A 23 10.54 -5.71 -0.85
CA LEU A 23 9.56 -5.33 -1.87
C LEU A 23 8.15 -5.85 -1.59
N ALA A 24 8.00 -6.83 -0.69
CA ALA A 24 6.70 -7.38 -0.33
C ALA A 24 5.79 -6.34 0.35
N ALA A 25 6.36 -5.33 1.03
CA ALA A 25 5.61 -4.22 1.62
C ALA A 25 4.94 -3.29 0.57
N TYR A 26 5.29 -3.45 -0.71
CA TYR A 26 4.84 -2.62 -1.83
C TYR A 26 4.10 -3.40 -2.92
N PHE A 27 4.51 -4.65 -3.19
CA PHE A 27 4.04 -5.42 -4.35
C PHE A 27 3.36 -6.76 -4.01
N SER A 28 3.09 -7.03 -2.73
CA SER A 28 2.24 -8.17 -2.34
C SER A 28 0.75 -7.82 -2.43
N GLU A 29 -0.12 -8.85 -2.43
CA GLU A 29 -1.57 -8.66 -2.28
C GLU A 29 -1.92 -7.88 -1.00
N TYR A 30 -1.22 -8.19 0.10
CA TYR A 30 -1.32 -7.44 1.35
C TYR A 30 -1.04 -5.95 1.16
N ALA A 31 0.07 -5.63 0.47
CA ALA A 31 0.45 -4.26 0.18
C ALA A 31 -0.58 -3.57 -0.70
N LEU A 32 -1.05 -4.22 -1.77
CA LEU A 32 -2.07 -3.70 -2.67
C LEU A 32 -3.34 -3.30 -1.91
N ILE A 33 -3.84 -4.18 -1.03
CA ILE A 33 -5.00 -3.88 -0.19
C ILE A 33 -4.70 -2.68 0.72
N ARG A 34 -3.56 -2.67 1.42
CA ARG A 34 -3.17 -1.56 2.30
C ARG A 34 -3.13 -0.21 1.57
N TYR A 35 -2.57 -0.16 0.36
CA TYR A 35 -2.53 1.06 -0.46
C TYR A 35 -3.93 1.47 -0.94
N ARG A 36 -4.80 0.53 -1.29
CA ARG A 36 -6.20 0.83 -1.65
C ARG A 36 -6.95 1.43 -0.46
N VAL A 37 -6.81 0.85 0.73
CA VAL A 37 -7.36 1.38 1.98
C VAL A 37 -6.85 2.79 2.24
N ARG A 38 -5.54 3.04 2.06
CA ARG A 38 -4.95 4.38 2.21
C ARG A 38 -5.58 5.40 1.27
N VAL A 39 -5.74 5.07 -0.01
CA VAL A 39 -6.33 5.99 -1.00
C VAL A 39 -7.77 6.32 -0.64
N GLU A 40 -8.60 5.33 -0.31
CA GLU A 40 -9.99 5.54 0.10
C GLU A 40 -10.11 6.42 1.35
N VAL A 41 -9.28 6.15 2.37
CA VAL A 41 -9.28 6.91 3.61
C VAL A 41 -8.85 8.36 3.38
N GLU A 42 -7.77 8.59 2.64
CA GLU A 42 -7.32 9.95 2.35
C GLU A 42 -8.28 10.68 1.40
N TYR A 43 -8.96 9.98 0.50
CA TYR A 43 -10.02 10.55 -0.33
C TYR A 43 -11.21 11.02 0.53
N PHE A 44 -11.69 10.18 1.46
CA PHE A 44 -12.76 10.57 2.37
C PHE A 44 -12.35 11.77 3.25
N ILE A 45 -11.12 11.80 3.75
CA ILE A 45 -10.59 12.95 4.50
C ILE A 45 -10.62 14.21 3.62
N ALA A 46 -10.16 14.12 2.37
CA ALA A 46 -10.18 15.24 1.44
C ALA A 46 -11.61 15.74 1.18
N LEU A 47 -12.61 14.85 1.07
CA LEU A 47 -14.02 15.25 0.97
C LEU A 47 -14.50 16.00 2.22
N CYS A 48 -14.07 15.60 3.42
CA CYS A 48 -14.42 16.28 4.67
C CYS A 48 -13.75 17.67 4.81
N GLU A 49 -12.67 17.92 4.07
CA GLU A 49 -11.99 19.22 4.01
C GLU A 49 -12.61 20.16 2.96
N MET A 50 -13.44 19.62 2.05
CA MET A 50 -14.22 20.41 1.10
C MET A 50 -15.51 20.94 1.76
N PRO A 51 -16.08 22.08 1.29
CA PRO A 51 -17.33 22.63 1.80
C PRO A 51 -18.55 21.85 1.28
N LEU A 52 -18.61 20.55 1.58
CA LEU A 52 -19.73 19.66 1.26
C LEU A 52 -20.73 19.65 2.42
N PRO A 53 -21.97 20.15 2.23
CA PRO A 53 -22.93 20.30 3.33
C PRO A 53 -23.19 19.03 4.14
N GLN A 54 -23.12 17.86 3.51
CA GLN A 54 -23.34 16.56 4.15
C GLN A 54 -22.16 16.10 5.03
N LEU A 55 -20.97 16.67 4.83
CA LEU A 55 -19.75 16.34 5.57
C LEU A 55 -19.26 17.48 6.48
N GLU A 56 -19.90 18.66 6.44
CA GLU A 56 -19.55 19.83 7.27
C GLU A 56 -19.51 19.51 8.78
N SER A 57 -20.35 18.59 9.23
CA SER A 57 -20.43 18.18 10.64
C SER A 57 -19.47 17.05 11.01
N PHE A 58 -18.63 16.57 10.08
CA PHE A 58 -17.69 15.50 10.37
C PHE A 58 -16.66 15.94 11.42
N PRO A 59 -16.44 15.18 12.51
CA PRO A 59 -15.50 15.58 13.54
C PRO A 59 -14.04 15.38 13.07
N HIS A 60 -13.41 16.46 12.59
CA HIS A 60 -12.02 16.43 12.06
C HIS A 60 -10.98 15.90 13.07
N ALA A 61 -11.28 15.93 14.38
CA ALA A 61 -10.46 15.29 15.41
C ALA A 61 -10.29 13.78 15.21
N LEU A 62 -11.13 13.13 14.40
CA LEU A 62 -11.01 11.72 14.04
C LEU A 62 -10.05 11.43 12.89
N PHE A 63 -9.54 12.43 12.16
CA PHE A 63 -8.62 12.17 11.04
C PHE A 63 -7.40 11.32 11.43
N PRO A 64 -6.73 11.52 12.58
CA PRO A 64 -5.66 10.62 13.01
C PRO A 64 -6.13 9.18 13.18
N ARG A 65 -7.34 8.98 13.72
CA ARG A 65 -7.94 7.64 13.90
C ARG A 65 -8.30 6.99 12.57
N LEU A 66 -8.75 7.76 11.58
CA LEU A 66 -8.97 7.25 10.22
C LEU A 66 -7.64 6.85 9.56
N ARG A 67 -6.60 7.67 9.68
CA ARG A 67 -5.27 7.35 9.14
C ARG A 67 -4.64 6.13 9.80
N ALA A 68 -4.94 5.87 11.07
CA ALA A 68 -4.51 4.65 11.75
C ALA A 68 -4.99 3.38 11.04
N ILE A 69 -6.13 3.40 10.34
CA ILE A 69 -6.68 2.24 9.60
C ILE A 69 -5.67 1.69 8.59
N TYR A 70 -4.95 2.55 7.86
CA TYR A 70 -3.94 2.09 6.89
C TYR A 70 -2.51 2.10 7.45
N ARG A 71 -2.23 2.87 8.50
CA ARG A 71 -0.89 2.94 9.13
C ARG A 71 -0.61 1.71 9.99
N ASP A 72 -1.62 1.27 10.73
CA ASP A 72 -1.55 0.11 11.63
C ASP A 72 -2.21 -1.13 11.01
N PHE A 73 -2.41 -1.10 9.68
CA PHE A 73 -3.00 -2.20 8.91
C PHE A 73 -2.22 -3.50 9.14
N SER A 74 -2.94 -4.61 9.31
CA SER A 74 -2.38 -5.89 9.69
C SER A 74 -2.78 -7.03 8.75
N GLU A 75 -2.10 -8.17 8.83
CA GLU A 75 -2.46 -9.37 8.06
C GLU A 75 -3.90 -9.84 8.36
N HIS A 76 -4.37 -9.62 9.59
CA HIS A 76 -5.75 -9.90 9.96
C HIS A 76 -6.74 -9.02 9.19
N ASP A 77 -6.42 -7.74 9.00
CA ASP A 77 -7.24 -6.82 8.22
C ASP A 77 -7.26 -7.17 6.74
N ALA A 78 -6.11 -7.55 6.17
CA ALA A 78 -6.03 -8.07 4.82
C ALA A 78 -6.88 -9.35 4.65
N ALA A 79 -6.79 -10.28 5.60
CA ALA A 79 -7.61 -11.48 5.61
C ALA A 79 -9.11 -11.13 5.71
N ARG A 80 -9.47 -10.11 6.49
CA ARG A 80 -10.85 -9.61 6.57
C ARG A 80 -11.33 -9.07 5.22
N VAL A 81 -10.52 -8.26 4.54
CA VAL A 81 -10.84 -7.79 3.17
C VAL A 81 -11.06 -8.96 2.22
N LYS A 82 -10.18 -9.98 2.21
CA LYS A 82 -10.37 -11.18 1.38
C LYS A 82 -11.65 -11.95 1.74
N SER A 83 -12.04 -12.00 3.01
CA SER A 83 -13.30 -12.64 3.42
C SER A 83 -14.53 -11.92 2.87
N ILE A 84 -14.48 -10.59 2.80
CA ILE A 84 -15.55 -9.77 2.21
C ILE A 84 -15.57 -9.97 0.69
N GLU A 85 -14.39 -10.00 0.06
CA GLU A 85 -14.22 -10.24 -1.38
C GLU A 85 -14.83 -11.57 -1.83
N GLN A 86 -14.77 -12.62 -1.02
CA GLN A 86 -15.43 -13.90 -1.32
C GLN A 86 -16.95 -13.77 -1.50
N VAL A 87 -17.56 -12.78 -0.85
CA VAL A 87 -19.00 -12.51 -0.96
C VAL A 87 -19.29 -11.54 -2.10
N THR A 88 -18.48 -10.48 -2.24
CA THR A 88 -18.70 -9.44 -3.27
C THR A 88 -18.20 -9.83 -4.65
N ASN A 89 -17.26 -10.77 -4.74
CA ASN A 89 -16.49 -11.12 -5.93
C ASN A 89 -15.82 -9.90 -6.60
N HIS A 90 -15.48 -8.89 -5.79
CA HIS A 90 -14.83 -7.65 -6.25
C HIS A 90 -13.95 -7.06 -5.15
N ASP A 91 -12.67 -6.89 -5.47
CA ASP A 91 -11.58 -6.47 -4.57
C ASP A 91 -11.74 -5.04 -4.01
N VAL A 92 -11.95 -4.03 -4.85
CA VAL A 92 -12.14 -2.63 -4.41
C VAL A 92 -13.43 -2.49 -3.61
N LYS A 93 -14.51 -3.17 -4.01
CA LYS A 93 -15.75 -3.18 -3.23
C LYS A 93 -15.54 -3.78 -1.83
N ALA A 94 -14.70 -4.81 -1.71
CA ALA A 94 -14.35 -5.39 -0.42
C ALA A 94 -13.59 -4.41 0.49
N VAL A 95 -12.73 -3.56 -0.10
CA VAL A 95 -12.06 -2.47 0.62
C VAL A 95 -13.08 -1.44 1.13
N GLU A 96 -14.04 -1.03 0.31
CA GLU A 96 -15.12 -0.10 0.73
C GLU A 96 -15.86 -0.65 1.97
N TYR A 97 -16.29 -1.91 1.91
CA TYR A 97 -16.99 -2.57 3.01
C TYR A 97 -16.12 -2.69 4.26
N PHE A 98 -14.84 -3.02 4.11
CA PHE A 98 -13.90 -3.06 5.23
C PHE A 98 -13.81 -1.70 5.92
N ILE A 99 -13.69 -0.60 5.19
CA ILE A 99 -13.63 0.75 5.77
C ILE A 99 -14.96 1.10 6.45
N LYS A 100 -16.10 0.69 5.88
CA LYS A 100 -17.42 0.83 6.53
C LYS A 100 -17.47 0.08 7.88
N GLU A 101 -16.90 -1.11 7.99
CA GLU A 101 -16.78 -1.84 9.28
C GLU A 101 -15.87 -1.11 10.28
N GLN A 102 -14.80 -0.46 9.81
CA GLN A 102 -13.96 0.39 10.66
C GLN A 102 -14.74 1.60 11.19
N PHE A 103 -15.58 2.24 10.36
CA PHE A 103 -16.46 3.33 10.80
C PHE A 103 -17.46 2.88 11.86
N ASP A 104 -18.04 1.69 11.71
CA ASP A 104 -18.94 1.10 12.71
C ASP A 104 -18.22 0.89 14.05
N SER A 105 -16.98 0.42 14.00
CA SER A 105 -16.13 0.20 15.18
C SER A 105 -15.73 1.50 15.87
N ILE A 106 -15.63 2.61 15.12
CA ILE A 106 -15.40 3.95 15.67
C ILE A 106 -16.66 4.47 16.38
N GLY A 107 -17.83 4.21 15.78
CA GLY A 107 -19.14 4.61 16.29
C GLY A 107 -19.50 6.06 15.99
N GLY A 108 -20.80 6.33 15.78
CA GLY A 108 -21.33 7.68 15.57
C GLY A 108 -21.02 8.29 14.19
N LEU A 109 -20.65 7.45 13.21
CA LEU A 109 -20.28 7.89 11.85
C LEU A 109 -21.28 7.44 10.77
N ASP A 110 -22.44 6.91 11.16
CA ASP A 110 -23.45 6.34 10.24
C ASP A 110 -23.85 7.31 9.12
N ALA A 111 -24.01 8.60 9.45
CA ALA A 111 -24.37 9.64 8.49
C ALA A 111 -23.33 9.86 7.37
N PHE A 112 -22.09 9.44 7.58
CA PHE A 112 -20.96 9.66 6.67
C PHE A 112 -20.52 8.41 5.92
N LYS A 113 -20.98 7.22 6.31
CA LYS A 113 -20.51 5.93 5.76
C LYS A 113 -20.71 5.81 4.25
N GLU A 114 -21.79 6.36 3.72
CA GLU A 114 -22.08 6.29 2.29
C GLU A 114 -21.23 7.27 1.44
N PHE A 115 -20.37 8.07 2.08
CA PHE A 115 -19.36 8.86 1.37
C PHE A 115 -18.03 8.12 1.16
N ILE A 116 -17.88 6.91 1.72
CA ILE A 116 -16.75 6.03 1.39
C ILE A 116 -16.92 5.60 -0.07
N HIS A 117 -15.87 5.76 -0.90
CA HIS A 117 -15.91 5.54 -2.34
C HIS A 117 -16.89 6.44 -3.13
N PHE A 118 -17.26 7.62 -2.57
CA PHE A 118 -18.25 8.50 -3.21
C PHE A 118 -17.82 8.99 -4.58
N GLY A 119 -18.61 8.70 -5.61
CA GLY A 119 -18.38 9.20 -6.97
C GLY A 119 -17.14 8.63 -7.66
N LEU A 120 -16.46 7.67 -7.05
CA LEU A 120 -15.29 7.01 -7.60
C LEU A 120 -15.66 5.79 -8.43
N THR A 121 -14.75 5.41 -9.32
CA THR A 121 -14.68 4.07 -9.90
C THR A 121 -13.51 3.30 -9.29
N SER A 122 -13.55 1.97 -9.36
CA SER A 122 -12.45 1.09 -8.94
C SER A 122 -11.09 1.48 -9.53
N GLN A 123 -11.09 2.09 -10.72
CA GLN A 123 -9.86 2.54 -11.38
C GLN A 123 -9.26 3.80 -10.77
N ASP A 124 -10.05 4.68 -10.12
CA ASP A 124 -9.50 5.83 -9.42
C ASP A 124 -8.63 5.36 -8.25
N ILE A 125 -9.09 4.30 -7.55
CA ILE A 125 -8.33 3.67 -6.48
C ILE A 125 -7.09 2.97 -7.04
N ASN A 126 -7.25 2.09 -8.03
CA ASN A 126 -6.14 1.29 -8.57
C ASN A 126 -5.03 2.15 -9.20
N ASN A 127 -5.42 3.12 -10.02
CA ASN A 127 -4.48 4.01 -10.72
C ASN A 127 -3.89 5.08 -9.80
N THR A 128 -4.27 5.11 -8.52
CA THR A 128 -3.61 5.92 -7.49
C THR A 128 -2.77 5.04 -6.55
N SER A 129 -3.30 3.88 -6.14
CA SER A 129 -2.63 2.96 -5.21
C SER A 129 -1.38 2.34 -5.82
N VAL A 130 -1.43 1.93 -7.10
CA VAL A 130 -0.29 1.27 -7.77
C VAL A 130 0.84 2.25 -8.05
N PRO A 131 0.61 3.44 -8.64
CA PRO A 131 1.70 4.42 -8.80
C PRO A 131 2.31 4.85 -7.47
N LEU A 132 1.51 4.95 -6.40
CA LEU A 132 2.01 5.26 -5.07
C LEU A 132 2.92 4.14 -4.52
N SER A 133 2.54 2.87 -4.68
CA SER A 133 3.40 1.76 -4.24
C SER A 133 4.70 1.68 -5.04
N ILE A 134 4.66 1.95 -6.34
CA ILE A 134 5.86 2.04 -7.18
C ILE A 134 6.76 3.18 -6.70
N LYS A 135 6.21 4.39 -6.48
CA LYS A 135 6.97 5.54 -6.01
C LYS A 135 7.67 5.24 -4.68
N GLU A 136 6.96 4.66 -3.72
CA GLU A 136 7.52 4.36 -2.40
C GLU A 136 8.51 3.19 -2.48
N ALA A 137 8.28 2.15 -3.28
CA ALA A 137 9.27 1.09 -3.50
C ALA A 137 10.57 1.63 -4.15
N LEU A 138 10.44 2.57 -5.08
CA LEU A 138 11.59 3.20 -5.73
C LEU A 138 12.41 4.02 -4.75
N SER A 139 11.74 4.88 -3.97
CA SER A 139 12.40 5.78 -3.01
C SER A 139 12.99 5.06 -1.80
N GLU A 140 12.27 4.08 -1.26
CA GLU A 140 12.66 3.44 0.01
C GLU A 140 13.53 2.19 -0.18
N VAL A 141 13.55 1.59 -1.37
CA VAL A 141 14.30 0.34 -1.63
C VAL A 141 15.22 0.46 -2.83
N TYR A 142 14.69 0.78 -4.00
CA TYR A 142 15.46 0.67 -5.26
C TYR A 142 16.59 1.70 -5.36
N TYR A 143 16.28 3.00 -5.17
CA TYR A 143 17.29 4.05 -5.30
C TYR A 143 18.41 3.93 -4.27
N PRO A 144 18.15 3.64 -2.98
CA PRO A 144 19.22 3.40 -2.02
C PRO A 144 20.20 2.30 -2.45
N LEU A 145 19.69 1.17 -2.97
CA LEU A 145 20.54 0.07 -3.45
C LEU A 145 21.32 0.43 -4.71
N LEU A 146 20.72 1.22 -5.60
CA LEU A 146 21.39 1.71 -6.80
C LEU A 146 22.53 2.68 -6.44
N GLU A 147 22.29 3.59 -5.51
CA GLU A 147 23.30 4.53 -5.00
C GLU A 147 24.45 3.81 -4.30
N GLU A 148 24.16 2.75 -3.53
CA GLU A 148 25.18 1.89 -2.93
C GLU A 148 26.09 1.26 -3.99
N LEU A 149 25.50 0.70 -5.06
CA LEU A 149 26.25 0.12 -6.16
C LEU A 149 27.11 1.16 -6.90
N ILE A 150 26.53 2.34 -7.18
CA ILE A 150 27.27 3.44 -7.85
C ILE A 150 28.48 3.83 -7.00
N SER A 151 28.27 4.06 -5.70
CA SER A 151 29.35 4.42 -4.77
C SER A 151 30.45 3.36 -4.72
N GLN A 152 30.07 2.07 -4.73
CA GLN A 152 31.04 0.97 -4.76
C GLN A 152 31.87 0.96 -6.05
N LEU A 153 31.23 1.18 -7.20
CA LEU A 153 31.92 1.25 -8.49
C LEU A 153 32.86 2.46 -8.57
N GLU A 154 32.44 3.62 -8.07
CA GLU A 154 33.28 4.83 -7.99
C GLU A 154 34.52 4.59 -7.12
N GLN A 155 34.37 3.90 -5.98
CA GLN A 155 35.51 3.52 -5.13
C GLN A 155 36.51 2.62 -5.86
N TYR A 156 36.04 1.61 -6.60
CA TYR A 156 36.91 0.72 -7.38
C TYR A 156 37.58 1.45 -8.53
N ALA A 157 36.85 2.31 -9.23
CA ALA A 157 37.41 3.11 -10.31
C ALA A 157 38.55 4.00 -9.81
N GLU A 158 38.37 4.69 -8.69
CA GLU A 158 39.42 5.53 -8.10
C GLU A 158 40.61 4.70 -7.58
N ALA A 159 40.35 3.58 -6.91
CA ALA A 159 41.38 2.70 -6.36
C ALA A 159 42.26 2.06 -7.44
N TRP A 160 41.70 1.77 -8.62
CA TRP A 160 42.40 1.07 -9.70
C TRP A 160 42.75 1.96 -10.88
N LYS A 161 42.57 3.29 -10.78
CA LYS A 161 42.80 4.23 -11.88
C LYS A 161 44.19 4.15 -12.52
N ASP A 162 45.21 3.78 -11.73
CA ASP A 162 46.60 3.71 -12.17
C ASP A 162 47.07 2.26 -12.45
N VAL A 163 46.18 1.27 -12.37
CA VAL A 163 46.49 -0.14 -12.67
C VAL A 163 46.46 -0.34 -14.19
N PRO A 164 47.60 -0.64 -14.85
CA PRO A 164 47.61 -0.83 -16.29
C PRO A 164 46.80 -2.07 -16.69
N MET A 165 45.92 -1.93 -17.67
CA MET A 165 45.17 -3.04 -18.28
C MET A 165 45.39 -3.02 -19.79
N LEU A 166 45.60 -4.20 -20.40
CA LEU A 166 45.61 -4.32 -21.85
C LEU A 166 44.20 -4.09 -22.38
N ALA A 167 44.05 -3.13 -23.30
CA ALA A 167 42.78 -2.82 -23.96
C ALA A 167 42.40 -3.87 -25.01
#